data_AF-A0A8J7W9X7-F1
#
_entry.id   AF-A0A8J7W9X7-F1
#
_cell.length_a   1.000
_cell.length_b   1.000
_cell.length_c   1.000
_cell.angle_alpha   90.00
_cell.angle_beta   90.00
_cell.angle_gamma   90.00
#
_symmetry.space_group_name_H-M   'P 1'
#
loop_
_entity.id
_entity.type
_entity.pdbx_description
1 polymer ?
#
loop_
_entity_poly.entity_id
_entity_poly.type
_entity_poly.pdbx_seq_one_letter_code
_entity_poly.pdbx_strand_id
1 'polypeptide(L)' 'MAIFRAREVAQFSDVELVEQESKLRTELIQQYGKVSAGGAPDNPGQIRELRRTIARILTEQNKRKRV' A
#
# COMPACT_ATOMS: atom_id res chain seq x y z
N MET A 1 9.94 -7.47 -2.90
CA MET A 1 10.18 -6.21 -3.63
C MET A 1 9.22 -5.19 -3.07
N ALA A 2 9.70 -4.19 -2.33
CA ALA A 2 8.82 -3.24 -1.65
C ALA A 2 8.45 -2.09 -2.60
N ILE A 3 7.15 -1.76 -2.70
CA ILE A 3 6.67 -0.62 -3.50
C ILE A 3 7.19 0.69 -2.89
N PHE A 4 7.08 0.86 -1.57
CA PHE A 4 7.77 1.92 -0.82
C PHE A 4 8.36 1.37 0.48
N ARG A 5 9.62 1.73 0.78
CA ARG A 5 10.30 1.46 2.06
C ARG A 5 9.87 2.50 3.10
N ALA A 6 10.03 2.18 4.38
CA ALA A 6 9.63 3.08 5.47
C ALA A 6 10.29 4.47 5.39
N ARG A 7 11.55 4.53 4.96
CA ARG A 7 12.28 5.79 4.74
C ARG A 7 11.66 6.67 3.64
N GLU A 8 11.12 6.06 2.59
CA GLU A 8 10.48 6.78 1.49
C GLU A 8 9.11 7.29 1.93
N VAL A 9 8.35 6.45 2.66
CA VAL A 9 7.07 6.84 3.25
C VAL A 9 7.23 8.01 4.22
N ALA A 10 8.29 8.04 5.02
CA ALA A 10 8.56 9.13 5.96
C ALA A 10 8.84 10.48 5.26
N GLN A 11 9.25 10.47 3.99
CA GLN A 11 9.53 11.68 3.22
C GLN A 11 8.28 12.28 2.55
N PHE A 12 7.18 11.55 2.49
CA PHE A 12 5.94 12.05 1.91
C PHE A 12 5.30 13.14 2.77
N SER A 13 4.65 14.10 2.13
CA SER A 13 3.72 15.03 2.77
C SER A 13 2.44 14.31 3.24
N ASP A 14 1.65 14.95 4.09
CA ASP A 14 0.39 14.36 4.57
C ASP A 14 -0.61 14.10 3.44
N VAL A 15 -0.66 15.01 2.46
CA VAL A 15 -1.49 14.87 1.26
C VAL A 15 -1.02 13.67 0.45
N GLU A 16 0.28 13.54 0.21
CA GLU A 16 0.84 12.40 -0.52
C GLU A 16 0.58 11.08 0.22
N LEU A 17 0.67 11.04 1.55
CA LEU A 17 0.34 9.83 2.31
C LEU A 17 -1.10 9.38 2.06
N VAL A 18 -2.07 10.31 2.05
CA VAL A 18 -3.48 10.00 1.79
C VAL A 18 -3.70 9.56 0.34
N GLU A 19 -3.10 10.26 -0.62
CA GLU A 19 -3.21 9.90 -2.03
C GLU A 19 -2.61 8.53 -2.35
N GLN A 20 -1.41 8.26 -1.83
CA GLN A 20 -0.72 6.99 -2.04
C GLN A 20 -1.48 5.84 -1.38
N GLU A 21 -2.03 6.06 -0.18
CA GLU A 21 -2.88 5.07 0.48
C GLU A 21 -4.09 4.69 -0.39
N SER A 22 -4.81 5.70 -0.91
CA SER A 22 -6.00 5.50 -1.74
C SER A 22 -5.68 4.72 -3.03
N LYS A 23 -4.58 5.11 -3.71
CA LYS A 23 -4.09 4.42 -4.91
C LYS A 23 -3.77 2.96 -4.63
N LEU A 24 -3.00 2.67 -3.59
CA LEU A 24 -2.61 1.31 -3.23
C LEU A 24 -3.80 0.44 -2.78
N ARG A 25 -4.79 1.01 -2.10
CA ARG A 25 -6.04 0.30 -1.75
C ARG A 25 -6.83 -0.07 -3.00
N THR A 26 -6.90 0.83 -3.98
CA THR A 26 -7.60 0.58 -5.25
C THR A 26 -6.93 -0.55 -6.02
N GLU A 27 -5.59 -0.54 -6.11
CA GLU A 27 -4.82 -1.62 -6.74
C GLU A 27 -5.01 -2.95 -6.01
N LEU A 28 -5.03 -2.93 -4.67
CA LEU A 28 -5.27 -4.14 -3.88
C LEU A 28 -6.64 -4.76 -4.17
N ILE A 29 -7.69 -3.94 -4.30
CA ILE A 29 -9.04 -4.40 -4.66
C ILE A 29 -9.05 -5.04 -6.06
N GLN A 30 -8.39 -4.42 -7.04
CA GLN A 30 -8.28 -4.98 -8.39
C GLN A 30 -7.58 -6.34 -8.39
N GLN A 31 -6.50 -6.49 -7.61
CA GLN A 31 -5.79 -7.76 -7.48
C GLN A 31 -6.67 -8.84 -6.82
N TYR A 32 -7.42 -8.49 -5.78
CA TYR A 32 -8.40 -9.42 -5.21
C TYR A 32 -9.50 -9.80 -6.20
N GLY A 33 -9.96 -8.87 -7.04
CA GLY A 33 -10.92 -9.14 -8.10
C GLY A 33 -10.42 -10.20 -9.09
N LYS A 34 -9.18 -10.05 -9.56
CA LYS A 34 -8.52 -11.03 -10.45
C LYS A 34 -8.41 -12.41 -9.81
N VAL A 35 -7.93 -12.47 -8.56
CA VAL A 35 -7.77 -13.74 -7.83
C VAL A 35 -9.13 -14.41 -7.59
N SER A 36 -10.15 -13.63 -7.23
CA SER A 36 -11.49 -14.15 -6.97
C SER A 36 -12.16 -14.69 -8.23
N ALA A 37 -11.85 -14.12 -9.40
CA ALA A 37 -12.29 -14.63 -10.70
C ALA A 37 -11.57 -15.94 -11.13
N GLY A 38 -10.70 -16.51 -10.29
CA GLY A 38 -9.90 -17.70 -10.61
C GLY A 38 -8.65 -17.39 -11.43
N GLY A 39 -8.31 -16.11 -11.61
CA GLY A 39 -7.08 -15.69 -12.28
C GLY A 39 -5.86 -15.90 -11.39
N ALA A 40 -4.79 -16.45 -11.96
CA ALA A 40 -3.50 -16.47 -11.29
C ALA A 40 -2.95 -15.03 -11.17
N PRO A 41 -2.42 -14.61 -10.01
CA PRO A 41 -1.72 -13.34 -9.91
C PRO A 41 -0.45 -13.37 -10.76
N ASP A 42 -0.21 -12.31 -11.55
CA ASP A 42 1.00 -12.15 -12.37
C ASP A 42 2.28 -12.24 -11.52
N ASN A 43 2.19 -11.80 -10.25
CA ASN A 43 3.23 -11.96 -9.25
C ASN A 43 2.61 -12.43 -7.92
N PRO A 44 2.96 -13.63 -7.42
CA PRO A 44 2.37 -14.19 -6.19
C PRO A 44 2.68 -13.35 -4.95
N GLY A 45 3.72 -12.50 -4.98
CA GLY A 45 4.08 -11.59 -3.91
C GLY A 45 3.33 -10.25 -3.90
N GLN A 46 2.62 -9.90 -4.97
CA GLN A 46 2.11 -8.53 -5.18
C GLN A 46 1.12 -8.10 -4.10
N ILE A 47 0.12 -8.93 -3.79
CA ILE A 47 -0.87 -8.65 -2.74
C ILE A 47 -0.18 -8.43 -1.38
N ARG A 48 0.81 -9.25 -1.06
CA ARG A 48 1.56 -9.14 0.20
C ARG A 48 2.35 -7.83 0.27
N GLU A 49 2.98 -7.42 -0.83
CA GLU A 49 3.75 -6.19 -0.90
C GLU A 49 2.87 -4.93 -0.86
N LEU A 50 1.70 -4.96 -1.52
CA LEU A 50 0.68 -3.90 -1.43
C LEU A 50 0.23 -3.73 0.03
N ARG A 51 -0.18 -4.82 0.69
CA ARG A 51 -0.61 -4.78 2.11
C ARG A 51 0.47 -4.23 3.03
N ARG A 52 1.73 -4.63 2.83
CA ARG A 52 2.86 -4.11 3.63
C ARG A 52 3.10 -2.63 3.40
N THR A 53 2.98 -2.17 2.17
CA THR A 53 3.20 -0.77 1.83
C THR A 53 2.09 0.12 2.41
N ILE A 54 0.83 -0.30 2.31
CA ILE A 54 -0.30 0.36 2.98
C ILE A 54 -0.08 0.42 4.50
N ALA A 55 0.36 -0.67 5.12
CA ALA A 55 0.63 -0.71 6.56
C ALA A 55 1.73 0.30 6.97
N ARG A 56 2.78 0.49 6.16
CA ARG A 56 3.81 1.51 6.42
C ARG A 56 3.24 2.93 6.36
N ILE A 57 2.42 3.23 5.36
CA ILE A 57 1.75 4.53 5.21
C ILE A 57 0.85 4.83 6.41
N LEU A 58 0.00 3.87 6.78
CA LEU A 58 -0.88 3.99 7.96
C LEU A 58 -0.08 4.18 9.26
N THR A 59 1.07 3.51 9.38
CA THR A 59 1.96 3.67 10.53
C THR A 59 2.52 5.09 10.60
N GLU A 60 2.98 5.65 9.48
CA GLU A 60 3.50 7.02 9.43
C GLU A 60 2.40 8.05 9.70
N GLN A 61 1.22 7.91 9.09
CA GLN A 61 0.06 8.76 9.41
C GLN A 61 -0.29 8.73 10.90
N ASN A 62 -0.33 7.54 11.51
CA ASN A 62 -0.60 7.40 12.94
C ASN A 62 0.50 8.00 13.82
N LYS A 63 1.76 7.89 13.38
CA LYS A 63 2.89 8.52 14.06
C LYS A 63 2.74 10.04 14.05
N ARG A 64 2.38 10.65 12.91
CA ARG A 64 2.17 12.10 12.78
C ARG A 64 0.99 12.62 13.61
N LYS A 65 -0.10 11.86 13.71
CA LYS A 65 -1.27 12.22 14.54
C LYS A 65 -1.00 12.21 16.05
N ARG A 66 0.03 11.49 16.50
CA ARG A 66 0.38 11.33 17.93
C ARG A 66 1.44 12.34 18.40
N VAL A 67 2.02 13.11 17.49
CA VAL A 67 2.96 14.22 17.76
C VAL A 67 2.16 15.50 17.84
#